data_AF-A0A8T4Q143-F1
#
_entry.id   AF-A0A8T4Q143-F1
#
_cell.length_a   1.000
_cell.length_b   1.000
_cell.length_c   1.000
_cell.angle_alpha   90.00
_cell.angle_beta   90.00
_cell.angle_gamma   90.00
#
_symmetry.space_group_name_H-M   'P 1'
#
loop_
_entity.id
_entity.type
_entity.pdbx_description
1 polymer ?
#
loop_
_entity_poly.entity_id
_entity_poly.type
_entity_poly.pdbx_seq_one_letter_code
_entity_poly.pdbx_strand_id
1 'polypeptide(L)'
;MKRKVIFMGGKTAVISLPAPWIKRYNIHKGDELDLQEKSNEILIKTINENSVIKRIIDTRKINDSSMIWNFIPAAYISGVDEIEIYFKGIEQKKIIEQCVSTLIGFGIIDEKEDYIYIKDITGAEMEFNSVFRRVLFMLGSMAKEGTEALKNKDYEKLSFLRNKDYMVNFNIFFCLRYIFKNDKENLIAYSILNLLESMNDRIADTYEHIVENKIEISKSFIGIFEEASKIIDDLNKVYYHPKKEEKIRVVSELDSKCDIFEKLLKKEFYKLSKDEGIAISYVNAAIGTLRDTINLLLVE
;
A
#
# COMPACT_ATOMS: atom_id res chain seq x y z
N MET A 1 10.65 -12.41 -31.11
CA MET A 1 11.74 -12.24 -32.12
C MET A 1 13.03 -12.79 -31.52
N LYS A 2 13.82 -13.61 -32.24
CA LYS A 2 15.10 -14.13 -31.73
C LYS A 2 16.25 -13.34 -32.36
N ARG A 3 17.25 -12.96 -31.56
CA ARG A 3 18.47 -12.28 -32.01
C ARG A 3 19.69 -13.08 -31.59
N LYS A 4 20.73 -13.09 -32.42
CA LYS A 4 22.01 -13.73 -32.09
C LYS A 4 22.85 -12.80 -31.22
N VAL A 5 23.57 -13.39 -30.29
CA VAL A 5 24.60 -12.72 -29.49
C VAL A 5 25.87 -12.63 -30.32
N ILE A 6 26.52 -11.46 -30.33
CA ILE A 6 27.78 -11.22 -31.03
C ILE A 6 28.83 -10.91 -29.96
N PHE A 7 29.92 -11.67 -29.92
CA PHE A 7 31.00 -11.41 -28.97
C PHE A 7 31.94 -10.32 -29.50
N MET A 8 32.30 -9.38 -28.64
CA MET A 8 33.29 -8.33 -28.88
C MET A 8 34.37 -8.42 -27.81
N GLY A 9 35.63 -8.59 -28.23
CA GLY A 9 36.78 -8.56 -27.31
C GLY A 9 36.84 -9.70 -26.28
N GLY A 10 36.11 -10.80 -26.49
CA GLY A 10 36.17 -12.03 -25.68
C GLY A 10 35.51 -11.96 -24.28
N LYS A 11 35.24 -10.76 -23.76
CA LYS A 11 34.61 -10.56 -22.44
C LYS A 11 33.26 -9.86 -22.48
N THR A 12 32.92 -9.23 -23.61
CA THR A 12 31.66 -8.49 -23.76
C THR A 12 30.89 -9.06 -24.94
N ALA A 13 29.56 -9.09 -24.81
CA ALA A 13 28.68 -9.55 -25.86
C ALA A 13 27.62 -8.48 -26.15
N VAL A 14 27.27 -8.34 -27.42
CA VAL A 14 26.28 -7.36 -27.90
C VAL A 14 25.12 -8.09 -28.58
N ILE A 15 23.93 -7.52 -28.45
CA ILE A 15 22.70 -7.96 -29.11
C ILE A 15 22.11 -6.79 -29.90
N SER A 16 21.58 -7.06 -31.09
CA SER A 16 20.97 -6.00 -31.90
C SER A 16 19.56 -5.65 -31.40
N LEU A 17 19.31 -4.35 -31.21
CA LEU A 17 17.98 -3.85 -30.88
C LEU A 17 17.03 -3.96 -32.08
N PRO A 18 15.71 -4.13 -31.86
CA PRO A 18 14.73 -4.17 -32.95
C PRO A 18 14.66 -2.82 -33.68
N ALA A 19 14.87 -2.79 -35.00
CA ALA A 19 14.78 -1.56 -35.79
C ALA A 19 13.44 -0.79 -35.63
N PRO A 20 12.27 -1.45 -35.54
CA PRO A 20 11.02 -0.76 -35.24
C PRO A 20 11.00 -0.07 -33.86
N TRP A 21 11.68 -0.66 -32.86
CA TRP A 21 11.78 -0.12 -31.51
C TRP A 21 12.70 1.10 -31.47
N ILE A 22 13.86 1.03 -32.13
CA ILE A 22 14.78 2.16 -32.32
C ILE A 22 14.04 3.36 -32.95
N LYS A 23 13.27 3.12 -34.02
CA LYS A 23 12.48 4.16 -34.68
C LYS A 23 11.37 4.72 -33.79
N ARG A 24 10.65 3.85 -33.06
CA ARG A 24 9.54 4.25 -32.19
C ARG A 24 9.99 5.19 -31.07
N TYR A 25 11.15 4.93 -30.48
CA TYR A 25 11.66 5.67 -29.33
C TYR A 25 12.78 6.66 -29.69
N ASN A 26 13.00 6.89 -30.99
CA ASN A 26 13.97 7.84 -31.51
C ASN A 26 15.39 7.68 -30.91
N ILE A 27 15.86 6.43 -30.84
CA ILE A 27 17.17 6.10 -30.26
C ILE A 27 18.26 6.34 -31.29
N HIS A 28 19.29 7.08 -30.89
CA HIS A 28 20.45 7.44 -31.69
C HIS A 28 21.72 6.73 -31.21
N LYS A 29 22.75 6.79 -32.06
CA LYS A 29 24.07 6.29 -31.71
C LYS A 29 24.65 7.13 -30.58
N GLY A 30 25.04 6.49 -29.49
CA GLY A 30 25.59 7.15 -28.30
C GLY A 30 24.58 7.32 -27.17
N ASP A 31 23.29 7.09 -27.44
CA ASP A 31 22.27 7.05 -26.40
C ASP A 31 22.54 5.88 -25.46
N GLU A 32 22.47 6.15 -24.17
CA GLU A 32 22.50 5.12 -23.14
C GLU A 32 21.10 4.50 -22.99
N LEU A 33 21.04 3.22 -22.60
CA LEU A 33 19.81 2.48 -22.31
C LEU A 33 19.93 1.88 -20.92
N ASP A 34 18.82 1.87 -20.17
CA ASP A 34 18.78 1.22 -18.86
C ASP A 34 18.60 -0.29 -19.04
N LEU A 35 19.34 -1.06 -18.25
CA LEU A 35 19.40 -2.52 -18.31
C LEU A 35 19.12 -3.08 -16.92
N GLN A 36 18.02 -3.82 -16.79
CA GLN A 36 17.65 -4.51 -15.56
C GLN A 36 17.74 -6.01 -15.77
N GLU A 37 18.58 -6.68 -14.99
CA GLU A 37 18.73 -8.14 -15.00
C GLU A 37 17.76 -8.78 -13.99
N LYS A 38 16.98 -9.76 -14.46
CA LYS A 38 16.03 -10.53 -13.63
C LYS A 38 16.17 -12.01 -13.93
N SER A 39 16.92 -12.73 -13.10
CA SER A 39 17.14 -14.19 -13.19
C SER A 39 17.64 -14.64 -14.58
N ASN A 40 16.73 -14.99 -15.50
CA ASN A 40 17.02 -15.46 -16.86
C ASN A 40 16.64 -14.45 -17.95
N GLU A 41 16.34 -13.20 -17.57
CA GLU A 41 15.85 -12.13 -18.45
C GLU A 41 16.70 -10.86 -18.29
N ILE A 42 16.84 -10.11 -19.38
CA ILE A 42 17.38 -8.74 -19.37
C ILE A 42 16.33 -7.82 -19.98
N LEU A 43 15.85 -6.87 -19.19
CA LEU A 43 14.92 -5.84 -19.61
C LEU A 43 15.69 -4.59 -20.05
N ILE A 44 15.43 -4.12 -21.28
CA ILE A 44 16.07 -2.92 -21.85
C ILE A 44 15.05 -1.79 -21.91
N LYS A 45 15.35 -0.65 -21.30
CA LYS A 45 14.50 0.55 -21.29
C LYS A 45 15.23 1.74 -21.93
N THR A 46 14.48 2.63 -22.58
CA THR A 46 15.03 3.90 -23.07
C THR A 46 15.31 4.84 -21.90
N ILE A 47 16.43 5.56 -21.94
CA ILE A 47 16.76 6.59 -20.94
C ILE A 47 16.03 7.92 -21.22
N ASN A 48 15.39 8.06 -22.39
CA ASN A 48 14.59 9.25 -22.69
C ASN A 48 13.61 9.52 -21.55
N GLU A 49 13.85 10.67 -20.95
CA GLU A 49 13.24 11.26 -19.76
C GLU A 49 11.82 10.73 -19.59
N ASN A 50 11.53 10.17 -18.41
CA ASN A 50 10.16 10.15 -17.92
C ASN A 50 9.59 11.52 -18.25
N SER A 51 8.70 11.62 -19.25
CA SER A 51 8.06 12.88 -19.58
C SER A 51 7.40 13.28 -18.27
N VAL A 52 7.99 14.25 -17.57
CA VAL A 52 7.63 14.61 -16.20
C VAL A 52 6.11 14.72 -16.19
N ILE A 53 5.46 13.78 -15.53
CA ILE A 53 4.00 13.70 -15.62
C ILE A 53 3.50 14.82 -14.73
N LYS A 54 2.98 15.90 -15.33
CA LYS A 54 2.45 17.04 -14.59
C LYS A 54 0.93 16.97 -14.51
N ARG A 55 0.37 17.37 -13.37
CA ARG A 55 -1.09 17.49 -13.19
C ARG A 55 -1.45 18.78 -12.49
N ILE A 56 -2.55 19.40 -12.92
CA ILE A 56 -3.15 20.54 -12.24
C ILE A 56 -4.40 20.06 -11.51
N ILE A 57 -4.52 20.39 -10.23
CA ILE A 57 -5.68 20.12 -9.38
C ILE A 57 -6.24 21.45 -8.88
N ASP A 58 -7.47 21.80 -9.27
CA ASP A 58 -8.16 22.99 -8.77
C ASP A 58 -9.20 22.61 -7.71
N THR A 59 -8.89 22.90 -6.46
CA THR A 59 -9.72 22.58 -5.28
C THR A 59 -10.64 23.72 -4.87
N ARG A 60 -10.59 24.89 -5.54
CA ARG A 60 -11.37 26.09 -5.15
C ARG A 60 -12.88 25.87 -5.24
N LYS A 61 -13.33 24.97 -6.11
CA LYS A 61 -14.75 24.60 -6.26
C LYS A 61 -15.19 23.45 -5.35
N ILE A 62 -14.27 22.86 -4.60
CA ILE A 62 -14.59 21.84 -3.59
C ILE A 62 -15.20 22.55 -2.38
N ASN A 63 -16.40 22.11 -1.99
CA ASN A 63 -17.10 22.65 -0.82
C ASN A 63 -16.70 21.93 0.46
N ASP A 64 -16.52 20.61 0.38
CA ASP A 64 -16.05 19.78 1.48
C ASP A 64 -14.54 19.57 1.34
N SER A 65 -13.76 20.32 2.12
CA SER A 65 -12.29 20.28 2.07
C SER A 65 -11.72 18.89 2.35
N SER A 66 -12.46 18.00 3.03
CA SER A 66 -12.01 16.62 3.27
C SER A 66 -11.83 15.82 1.97
N MET A 67 -12.56 16.17 0.90
CA MET A 67 -12.43 15.51 -0.41
C MET A 67 -11.04 15.68 -1.04
N ILE A 68 -10.24 16.66 -0.60
CA ILE A 68 -8.86 16.85 -1.06
C ILE A 68 -8.00 15.60 -0.83
N TRP A 69 -8.29 14.83 0.24
CA TRP A 69 -7.64 13.55 0.54
C TRP A 69 -7.85 12.48 -0.54
N ASN A 70 -8.81 12.64 -1.44
CA ASN A 70 -9.02 11.71 -2.55
C ASN A 70 -8.23 12.09 -3.80
N PHE A 71 -8.03 13.39 -4.07
CA PHE A 71 -7.48 13.86 -5.34
C PHE A 71 -5.94 13.79 -5.38
N ILE A 72 -5.28 14.19 -4.30
CA ILE A 72 -3.81 14.27 -4.26
C ILE A 72 -3.20 12.86 -4.24
N PRO A 73 -3.61 11.93 -3.36
CA PRO A 73 -3.10 10.55 -3.38
C PRO A 73 -3.43 9.82 -4.68
N ALA A 74 -4.62 10.02 -5.27
CA ALA A 74 -4.95 9.41 -6.56
C ALA A 74 -4.03 9.90 -7.69
N ALA A 75 -3.71 11.21 -7.73
CA ALA A 75 -2.72 11.73 -8.66
C ALA A 75 -1.32 11.14 -8.42
N TYR A 76 -0.90 11.03 -7.15
CA TYR A 76 0.35 10.40 -6.76
C TYR A 76 0.45 8.93 -7.20
N ILE A 77 -0.59 8.11 -6.93
CA ILE A 77 -0.64 6.69 -7.32
C ILE A 77 -0.57 6.55 -8.84
N SER A 78 -1.19 7.48 -9.60
CA SER A 78 -1.15 7.48 -11.07
C SER A 78 0.21 7.88 -11.68
N GLY A 79 1.29 7.87 -10.89
CA GLY A 79 2.65 8.08 -11.37
C GLY A 79 3.02 9.53 -11.70
N VAL A 80 2.19 10.51 -11.34
CA VAL A 80 2.45 11.95 -11.57
C VAL A 80 3.73 12.38 -10.87
N ASP A 81 4.61 13.14 -11.50
CA ASP A 81 5.88 13.62 -10.93
C ASP A 81 5.75 15.02 -10.32
N GLU A 82 4.84 15.84 -10.86
CA GLU A 82 4.63 17.23 -10.45
C GLU A 82 3.14 17.55 -10.36
N ILE A 83 2.71 18.17 -9.27
CA ILE A 83 1.33 18.60 -9.06
C ILE A 83 1.28 20.09 -8.76
N GLU A 84 0.51 20.83 -9.55
CA GLU A 84 0.10 22.20 -9.24
C GLU A 84 -1.29 22.17 -8.61
N ILE A 85 -1.43 22.74 -7.41
CA ILE A 85 -2.69 22.77 -6.69
C ILE A 85 -3.13 24.21 -6.47
N TYR A 86 -4.32 24.55 -6.98
CA TYR A 86 -4.99 25.80 -6.67
C TYR A 86 -6.03 25.57 -5.58
N PHE A 87 -6.05 26.41 -4.55
CA PHE A 87 -6.91 26.22 -3.38
C PHE A 87 -7.48 27.54 -2.85
N LYS A 88 -8.43 27.46 -1.92
CA LYS A 88 -9.02 28.62 -1.23
C LYS A 88 -8.90 28.48 0.28
N GLY A 89 -8.41 29.55 0.91
CA GLY A 89 -8.38 29.66 2.37
C GLY A 89 -7.38 28.74 3.07
N ILE A 90 -7.18 29.02 4.35
CA ILE A 90 -6.19 28.33 5.19
C ILE A 90 -6.54 26.87 5.49
N GLU A 91 -7.82 26.51 5.44
CA GLU A 91 -8.31 25.16 5.73
C GLU A 91 -7.84 24.17 4.65
N GLN A 92 -8.10 24.47 3.37
CA GLN A 92 -7.65 23.63 2.26
C GLN A 92 -6.13 23.56 2.22
N LYS A 93 -5.44 24.67 2.46
CA LYS A 93 -3.98 24.72 2.53
C LYS A 93 -3.42 23.71 3.54
N LYS A 94 -3.92 23.73 4.78
CA LYS A 94 -3.48 22.79 5.84
C LYS A 94 -3.73 21.33 5.45
N ILE A 95 -4.87 21.04 4.83
CA ILE A 95 -5.18 19.70 4.36
C ILE A 95 -4.22 19.27 3.26
N ILE A 96 -3.91 20.15 2.30
CA ILE A 96 -2.92 19.88 1.24
C ILE A 96 -1.54 19.60 1.84
N GLU A 97 -1.07 20.44 2.77
CA GLU A 97 0.22 20.25 3.45
C GLU A 97 0.27 18.92 4.21
N GLN A 98 -0.81 18.58 4.92
CA GLN A 98 -0.93 17.29 5.61
C GLN A 98 -0.91 16.13 4.61
N CYS A 99 -1.70 16.17 3.54
CA CYS A 99 -1.68 15.17 2.47
C CYS A 99 -0.26 14.97 1.94
N VAL A 100 0.41 16.04 1.54
CA VAL A 100 1.75 15.97 0.93
C VAL A 100 2.78 15.41 1.91
N SER A 101 2.69 15.77 3.20
CA SER A 101 3.58 15.25 4.24
C SER A 101 3.51 13.73 4.39
N THR A 102 2.41 13.10 3.95
CA THR A 102 2.25 11.65 3.96
C THR A 102 2.79 10.98 2.69
N LEU A 103 2.99 11.68 1.58
CA LEU A 103 3.34 11.04 0.30
C LEU A 103 4.85 10.88 0.13
N ILE A 104 5.35 9.65 0.20
CA ILE A 104 6.80 9.39 0.14
C ILE A 104 7.39 9.93 -1.16
N GLY A 105 8.42 10.76 -1.01
CA GLY A 105 9.18 11.35 -2.09
C GLY A 105 8.61 12.64 -2.65
N PHE A 106 7.38 13.02 -2.29
CA PHE A 106 6.82 14.32 -2.66
C PHE A 106 7.25 15.40 -1.66
N GLY A 107 7.64 16.56 -2.20
CA GLY A 107 7.95 17.76 -1.43
C GLY A 107 7.24 18.99 -2.02
N ILE A 108 6.83 19.91 -1.16
CA ILE A 108 6.32 21.23 -1.56
C ILE A 108 7.53 22.07 -1.99
N ILE A 109 7.51 22.60 -3.22
CA ILE A 109 8.61 23.35 -3.84
C ILE A 109 8.32 24.85 -3.90
N ASP A 110 7.09 25.23 -4.21
CA ASP A 110 6.63 26.62 -4.21
C ASP A 110 5.28 26.70 -3.53
N GLU A 111 5.06 27.77 -2.77
CA GLU A 111 3.86 27.97 -1.97
C GLU A 111 3.51 29.46 -1.95
N LYS A 112 2.27 29.76 -2.32
CA LYS A 112 1.70 31.11 -2.38
C LYS A 112 0.34 31.13 -1.66
N GLU A 113 -0.37 32.24 -1.75
CA GLU A 113 -1.64 32.44 -1.05
C GLU A 113 -2.75 31.47 -1.49
N ASP A 114 -2.81 31.14 -2.78
CA ASP A 114 -3.85 30.29 -3.40
C ASP A 114 -3.28 29.16 -4.28
N TYR A 115 -1.97 28.89 -4.15
CA TYR A 115 -1.22 27.96 -5.00
C TYR A 115 -0.15 27.20 -4.23
N ILE A 116 -0.09 25.88 -4.45
CA ILE A 116 0.98 24.99 -3.96
C ILE A 116 1.51 24.18 -5.14
N TYR A 117 2.83 24.13 -5.27
CA TYR A 117 3.54 23.29 -6.24
C TYR A 117 4.26 22.16 -5.52
N ILE A 118 3.96 20.93 -5.91
CA ILE A 118 4.51 19.71 -5.32
C ILE A 118 5.30 18.98 -6.40
N LYS A 119 6.44 18.40 -6.02
CA LYS A 119 7.28 17.62 -6.91
C LYS A 119 7.81 16.38 -6.21
N ASP A 120 7.95 15.30 -6.97
CA ASP A 120 8.77 14.16 -6.58
C ASP A 120 10.24 14.59 -6.49
N ILE A 121 10.73 14.75 -5.26
CA ILE A 121 12.12 15.10 -4.96
C ILE A 121 13.01 13.87 -4.81
N THR A 122 12.43 12.66 -4.87
CA THR A 122 13.21 11.43 -4.82
C THR A 122 13.74 11.06 -6.20
N GLY A 123 15.06 11.17 -6.37
CA GLY A 123 15.79 10.54 -7.48
C GLY A 123 16.24 9.11 -7.15
N ALA A 124 15.87 8.58 -5.99
CA ALA A 124 16.35 7.32 -5.45
C ALA A 124 15.30 6.21 -5.60
N GLU A 125 15.73 5.07 -6.12
CA GLU A 125 14.94 3.84 -6.17
C GLU A 125 14.80 3.27 -4.76
N MET A 126 13.77 3.68 -4.02
CA MET A 126 13.35 2.86 -2.87
C MET A 126 12.84 1.52 -3.41
N GLU A 127 13.41 0.43 -2.90
CA GLU A 127 13.04 -0.91 -3.33
C GLU A 127 11.63 -1.25 -2.86
N PHE A 128 10.71 -1.50 -3.81
CA PHE A 128 9.34 -1.95 -3.58
C PHE A 128 9.25 -3.02 -2.47
N ASN A 129 10.10 -4.04 -2.54
CA ASN A 129 10.09 -5.15 -1.59
C ASN A 129 10.37 -4.72 -0.14
N SER A 130 11.18 -3.69 0.07
CA SER A 130 11.48 -3.19 1.41
C SER A 130 10.27 -2.48 2.03
N VAL A 131 9.61 -1.63 1.25
CA VAL A 131 8.40 -0.89 1.68
C VAL A 131 7.23 -1.84 1.85
N PHE A 132 7.08 -2.80 0.94
CA PHE A 132 6.03 -3.81 1.01
C PHE A 132 6.14 -4.67 2.29
N ARG A 133 7.34 -5.15 2.64
CA ARG A 133 7.56 -5.85 3.92
C ARG A 133 7.23 -4.99 5.13
N ARG A 134 7.54 -3.68 5.06
CA ARG A 134 7.20 -2.74 6.12
C ARG A 134 5.68 -2.61 6.30
N VAL A 135 4.89 -2.57 5.23
CA VAL A 135 3.41 -2.58 5.29
C VAL A 135 2.92 -3.75 6.13
N LEU A 136 3.32 -4.97 5.78
CA LEU A 136 2.91 -6.18 6.48
C LEU A 136 3.29 -6.15 7.96
N PHE A 137 4.51 -5.69 8.27
CA PHE A 137 4.99 -5.60 9.64
C PHE A 137 4.15 -4.61 10.47
N MET A 138 3.83 -3.45 9.90
CA MET A 138 3.01 -2.45 10.57
C MET A 138 1.60 -2.95 10.85
N LEU A 139 0.98 -3.65 9.89
CA LEU A 139 -0.36 -4.25 10.06
C LEU A 139 -0.40 -5.24 11.23
N GLY A 140 0.56 -6.16 11.30
CA GLY A 140 0.70 -7.10 12.41
C GLY A 140 0.95 -6.40 13.75
N SER A 141 1.87 -5.43 13.76
CA SER A 141 2.18 -4.64 14.97
C SER A 141 0.97 -3.86 15.48
N MET A 142 0.21 -3.22 14.59
CA MET A 142 -0.98 -2.46 14.96
C MET A 142 -2.04 -3.35 15.59
N ALA A 143 -2.35 -4.50 14.97
CA ALA A 143 -3.31 -5.45 15.53
C ALA A 143 -2.85 -5.98 16.91
N LYS A 144 -1.56 -6.25 17.07
CA LYS A 144 -0.98 -6.73 18.33
C LYS A 144 -1.03 -5.68 19.45
N GLU A 145 -0.57 -4.46 19.16
CA GLU A 145 -0.63 -3.32 20.10
C GLU A 145 -2.11 -3.01 20.47
N GLY A 146 -3.03 -3.14 19.51
CA GLY A 146 -4.47 -2.97 19.75
C GLY A 146 -5.04 -4.02 20.69
N THR A 147 -4.60 -5.28 20.58
CA THR A 147 -4.98 -6.35 21.52
C THR A 147 -4.56 -6.01 22.95
N GLU A 148 -3.34 -5.49 23.14
CA GLU A 148 -2.84 -5.06 24.45
C GLU A 148 -3.63 -3.87 25.00
N ALA A 149 -3.93 -2.88 24.15
CA ALA A 149 -4.72 -1.72 24.52
C ALA A 149 -6.15 -2.11 24.95
N LEU A 150 -6.80 -3.02 24.22
CA LEU A 150 -8.13 -3.55 24.56
C LEU A 150 -8.12 -4.28 25.92
N LYS A 151 -7.09 -5.11 26.19
CA LYS A 151 -6.92 -5.80 27.48
C LYS A 151 -6.78 -4.83 28.65
N ASN A 152 -6.11 -3.70 28.42
CA ASN A 152 -5.84 -2.69 29.44
C ASN A 152 -6.89 -1.58 29.52
N LYS A 153 -7.93 -1.60 28.67
CA LYS A 153 -8.92 -0.52 28.52
C LYS A 153 -8.28 0.85 28.21
N ASP A 154 -7.20 0.82 27.42
CA ASP A 154 -6.41 2.01 27.07
C ASP A 154 -6.94 2.68 25.79
N TYR A 155 -7.97 3.53 25.96
CA TYR A 155 -8.59 4.25 24.85
C TYR A 155 -7.66 5.28 24.20
N GLU A 156 -6.72 5.86 24.95
CA GLU A 156 -5.74 6.80 24.40
C GLU A 156 -4.81 6.07 23.42
N LYS A 157 -4.35 4.88 23.79
CA LYS A 157 -3.55 4.04 22.90
C LYS A 157 -4.33 3.60 21.67
N LEU A 158 -5.61 3.22 21.80
CA LEU A 158 -6.46 2.89 20.65
C LEU A 158 -6.64 4.08 19.69
N SER A 159 -6.88 5.27 20.23
CA SER A 159 -6.97 6.51 19.42
C SER A 159 -5.66 6.80 18.68
N PHE A 160 -4.52 6.61 19.35
CA PHE A 160 -3.21 6.75 18.73
C PHE A 160 -2.97 5.70 17.63
N LEU A 161 -3.35 4.44 17.85
CA LEU A 161 -3.23 3.37 16.86
C LEU A 161 -4.11 3.63 15.64
N ARG A 162 -5.34 4.15 15.83
CA ARG A 162 -6.19 4.59 14.73
C ARG A 162 -5.50 5.65 13.86
N ASN A 163 -4.76 6.59 14.46
CA ASN A 163 -4.01 7.59 13.69
C ASN A 163 -2.76 7.04 12.98
N LYS A 164 -2.29 5.82 13.32
CA LYS A 164 -1.22 5.14 12.55
C LYS A 164 -1.71 4.60 11.21
N ASP A 165 -3.02 4.58 10.97
CA ASP A 165 -3.62 4.21 9.68
C ASP A 165 -2.99 4.95 8.50
N TYR A 166 -2.87 6.28 8.62
CA TYR A 166 -2.18 7.12 7.64
C TYR A 166 -0.73 6.65 7.37
N MET A 167 -0.07 6.07 8.37
CA MET A 167 1.29 5.55 8.20
C MET A 167 1.34 4.31 7.31
N VAL A 168 0.36 3.42 7.43
CA VAL A 168 0.25 2.25 6.58
C VAL A 168 -0.13 2.65 5.17
N ASN A 169 -1.14 3.53 5.05
CA ASN A 169 -1.67 3.99 3.76
C ASN A 169 -0.59 4.64 2.90
N PHE A 170 0.33 5.42 3.48
CA PHE A 170 1.40 6.00 2.65
C PHE A 170 2.38 4.97 2.07
N ASN A 171 2.73 3.92 2.84
CA ASN A 171 3.62 2.89 2.34
C ASN A 171 2.92 2.09 1.23
N ILE A 172 1.62 1.87 1.38
CA ILE A 172 0.78 1.26 0.34
C ILE A 172 0.72 2.14 -0.90
N PHE A 173 0.47 3.45 -0.77
CA PHE A 173 0.42 4.37 -1.90
C PHE A 173 1.76 4.44 -2.65
N PHE A 174 2.88 4.40 -1.93
CA PHE A 174 4.20 4.28 -2.56
C PHE A 174 4.31 2.99 -3.39
N CYS A 175 3.93 1.84 -2.81
CA CYS A 175 3.93 0.57 -3.53
C CYS A 175 3.01 0.59 -4.76
N LEU A 176 1.81 1.16 -4.65
CA LEU A 176 0.86 1.32 -5.76
C LEU A 176 1.44 2.23 -6.86
N ARG A 177 2.07 3.35 -6.48
CA ARG A 177 2.78 4.24 -7.41
C ARG A 177 3.92 3.52 -8.11
N TYR A 178 4.70 2.72 -7.38
CA TYR A 178 5.79 1.94 -7.95
C TYR A 178 5.29 0.97 -9.01
N ILE A 179 4.23 0.20 -8.71
CA ILE A 179 3.58 -0.70 -9.67
C ILE A 179 3.10 0.09 -10.88
N PHE A 180 2.43 1.23 -10.66
CA PHE A 180 1.95 2.07 -11.75
C PHE A 180 3.09 2.59 -12.63
N LYS A 181 4.25 2.94 -12.08
CA LYS A 181 5.37 3.44 -12.90
C LYS A 181 6.17 2.32 -13.58
N ASN A 182 6.39 1.21 -12.88
CA ASN A 182 7.42 0.24 -13.25
C ASN A 182 6.90 -1.15 -13.61
N ASP A 183 5.71 -1.54 -13.14
CA ASP A 183 5.20 -2.91 -13.21
C ASP A 183 3.67 -2.94 -13.44
N LYS A 184 3.18 -2.12 -14.39
CA LYS A 184 1.73 -1.90 -14.62
C LYS A 184 0.91 -3.17 -14.85
N GLU A 185 1.55 -4.24 -15.31
CA GLU A 185 0.91 -5.52 -15.62
C GLU A 185 0.72 -6.40 -14.35
N ASN A 186 1.36 -6.05 -13.24
CA ASN A 186 1.26 -6.78 -11.98
C ASN A 186 -0.02 -6.43 -11.21
N LEU A 187 -1.15 -6.82 -11.79
CA LEU A 187 -2.49 -6.62 -11.25
C LEU A 187 -2.71 -7.37 -9.93
N ILE A 188 -2.00 -8.48 -9.71
CA ILE A 188 -2.08 -9.26 -8.47
C ILE A 188 -1.51 -8.44 -7.30
N ALA A 189 -0.28 -7.93 -7.42
CA ALA A 189 0.32 -7.10 -6.38
C ALA A 189 -0.49 -5.81 -6.14
N TYR A 190 -1.01 -5.19 -7.21
CA TYR A 190 -1.90 -4.04 -7.10
C TYR A 190 -3.17 -4.39 -6.29
N SER A 191 -3.80 -5.52 -6.59
CA SER A 191 -5.02 -5.95 -5.90
C SER A 191 -4.75 -6.28 -4.43
N ILE A 192 -3.65 -7.00 -4.15
CA ILE A 192 -3.21 -7.29 -2.78
C ILE A 192 -3.03 -6.01 -1.98
N LEU A 193 -2.35 -4.99 -2.52
CA LEU A 193 -2.13 -3.73 -1.81
C LEU A 193 -3.44 -3.00 -1.43
N ASN A 194 -4.43 -3.00 -2.32
CA ASN A 194 -5.75 -2.41 -2.02
C ASN A 194 -6.51 -3.24 -0.98
N LEU A 195 -6.38 -4.56 -1.00
CA LEU A 195 -6.96 -5.42 0.05
C LEU A 195 -6.27 -5.18 1.39
N LEU A 196 -4.94 -4.98 1.43
CA LEU A 196 -4.22 -4.67 2.65
C LEU A 196 -4.64 -3.31 3.25
N GLU A 197 -4.87 -2.31 2.40
CA GLU A 197 -5.39 -1.01 2.84
C GLU A 197 -6.82 -1.14 3.35
N SER A 198 -7.71 -1.79 2.61
CA SER A 198 -9.07 -2.03 3.08
C SER A 198 -9.09 -2.82 4.39
N MET A 199 -8.18 -3.77 4.61
CA MET A 199 -8.07 -4.50 5.88
C MET A 199 -7.61 -3.58 7.01
N ASN A 200 -6.65 -2.70 6.74
CA ASN A 200 -6.13 -1.72 7.69
C ASN A 200 -7.25 -0.76 8.16
N ASP A 201 -8.01 -0.21 7.21
CA ASP A 201 -9.13 0.69 7.49
C ASP A 201 -10.15 0.04 8.42
N ARG A 202 -10.48 -1.25 8.21
CA ARG A 202 -11.40 -1.98 9.10
C ARG A 202 -10.87 -2.14 10.53
N ILE A 203 -9.56 -2.31 10.69
CA ILE A 203 -8.95 -2.35 12.03
C ILE A 203 -8.99 -0.95 12.66
N ALA A 204 -8.73 0.10 11.89
CA ALA A 204 -8.85 1.48 12.37
C ALA A 204 -10.30 1.85 12.76
N ASP A 205 -11.29 1.48 11.93
CA ASP A 205 -12.74 1.61 12.19
C ASP A 205 -13.13 0.94 13.52
N THR A 206 -12.55 -0.25 13.78
CA THR A 206 -12.77 -0.97 15.04
C THR A 206 -12.32 -0.13 16.24
N TYR A 207 -11.13 0.46 16.17
CA TYR A 207 -10.58 1.29 17.25
C TYR A 207 -11.37 2.58 17.42
N GLU A 208 -11.71 3.25 16.32
CA GLU A 208 -12.51 4.48 16.32
C GLU A 208 -13.85 4.27 16.99
N HIS A 209 -14.60 3.26 16.54
CA HIS A 209 -15.92 2.95 17.10
C HIS A 209 -15.86 2.65 18.60
N ILE A 210 -14.83 1.92 19.06
CA ILE A 210 -14.62 1.62 20.49
C ILE A 210 -14.33 2.88 21.30
N VAL A 211 -13.47 3.76 20.78
CA VAL A 211 -13.04 4.98 21.47
C VAL A 211 -14.17 6.00 21.53
N GLU A 212 -14.84 6.28 20.41
CA GLU A 212 -15.90 7.29 20.33
C GLU A 212 -17.09 6.95 21.21
N ASN A 213 -17.46 5.67 21.26
CA ASN A 213 -18.58 5.19 22.05
C ASN A 213 -18.18 4.74 23.47
N LYS A 214 -16.88 4.82 23.81
CA LYS A 214 -16.32 4.38 25.12
C LYS A 214 -16.81 2.97 25.51
N ILE A 215 -16.76 2.05 24.56
CA ILE A 215 -17.37 0.72 24.69
C ILE A 215 -16.59 -0.08 25.73
N GLU A 216 -17.28 -0.59 26.75
CA GLU A 216 -16.67 -1.54 27.67
C GLU A 216 -16.53 -2.90 27.00
N ILE A 217 -15.28 -3.30 26.75
CA ILE A 217 -14.96 -4.51 26.01
C ILE A 217 -14.98 -5.74 26.92
N SER A 218 -15.72 -6.78 26.49
CA SER A 218 -15.80 -8.08 27.15
C SER A 218 -14.57 -8.95 26.88
N LYS A 219 -14.36 -9.94 27.74
CA LYS A 219 -13.34 -10.99 27.51
C LYS A 219 -13.58 -11.78 26.22
N SER A 220 -14.84 -11.89 25.81
CA SER A 220 -15.24 -12.59 24.59
C SER A 220 -14.77 -11.84 23.35
N PHE A 221 -15.00 -10.52 23.30
CA PHE A 221 -14.47 -9.65 22.24
C PHE A 221 -12.94 -9.69 22.17
N ILE A 222 -12.26 -9.55 23.31
CA ILE A 222 -10.79 -9.60 23.37
C ILE A 222 -10.28 -10.92 22.79
N GLY A 223 -10.90 -12.05 23.14
CA GLY A 223 -10.51 -13.36 22.62
C GLY A 223 -10.67 -13.47 21.09
N ILE A 224 -11.75 -12.93 20.54
CA ILE A 224 -11.97 -12.90 19.08
C ILE A 224 -10.92 -12.00 18.40
N PHE A 225 -10.72 -10.78 18.93
CA PHE A 225 -9.76 -9.82 18.37
C PHE A 225 -8.32 -10.35 18.45
N GLU A 226 -7.95 -11.05 19.52
CA GLU A 226 -6.63 -11.65 19.68
C GLU A 226 -6.37 -12.75 18.64
N GLU A 227 -7.37 -13.57 18.29
CA GLU A 227 -7.23 -14.52 17.18
C GLU A 227 -7.11 -13.81 15.83
N ALA A 228 -7.91 -12.78 15.57
CA ALA A 228 -7.76 -11.96 14.36
C ALA A 228 -6.34 -11.34 14.26
N SER A 229 -5.83 -10.79 15.37
CA SER A 229 -4.50 -10.20 15.43
C SER A 229 -3.40 -11.20 15.10
N LYS A 230 -3.51 -12.47 15.55
CA LYS A 230 -2.54 -13.52 15.20
C LYS A 230 -2.55 -13.83 13.70
N ILE A 231 -3.73 -13.89 13.09
CA ILE A 231 -3.88 -14.14 11.65
C ILE A 231 -3.24 -13.01 10.84
N ILE A 232 -3.49 -11.75 11.23
CA ILE A 232 -2.91 -10.56 10.58
C ILE A 232 -1.38 -10.56 10.74
N ASP A 233 -0.86 -10.87 11.92
CA ASP A 233 0.59 -10.96 12.16
C ASP A 233 1.24 -12.06 11.32
N ASP A 234 0.58 -13.22 11.19
CA ASP A 234 1.05 -14.35 10.40
C ASP A 234 1.10 -14.06 8.90
N LEU A 235 0.38 -13.04 8.39
CA LEU A 235 0.48 -12.61 6.99
C LEU A 235 1.92 -12.21 6.62
N ASN A 236 2.68 -11.65 7.57
CA ASN A 236 4.10 -11.37 7.38
C ASN A 236 4.87 -12.60 6.91
N LYS A 237 4.57 -13.76 7.49
CA LYS A 237 5.30 -15.02 7.23
C LYS A 237 5.24 -15.41 5.76
N VAL A 238 4.13 -15.15 5.07
CA VAL A 238 3.96 -15.50 3.65
C VAL A 238 5.06 -14.90 2.78
N TYR A 239 5.51 -13.69 3.10
CA TYR A 239 6.48 -12.95 2.28
C TYR A 239 7.93 -13.12 2.70
N TYR A 240 8.21 -13.77 3.83
CA TYR A 240 9.57 -14.11 4.26
C TYR A 240 10.05 -15.47 3.72
N HIS A 241 9.19 -16.26 3.07
CA HIS A 241 9.56 -17.55 2.48
C HIS A 241 9.87 -17.45 0.99
N PRO A 242 11.12 -17.71 0.55
CA PRO A 242 11.52 -17.56 -0.85
C PRO A 242 11.07 -18.71 -1.76
N LYS A 243 10.62 -19.84 -1.19
CA LYS A 243 10.25 -21.05 -1.95
C LYS A 243 8.74 -21.16 -2.12
N LYS A 244 8.31 -21.51 -3.33
CA LYS A 244 6.90 -21.62 -3.70
C LYS A 244 6.14 -22.63 -2.83
N GLU A 245 6.75 -23.79 -2.52
CA GLU A 245 6.11 -24.81 -1.70
C GLU A 245 5.89 -24.35 -0.25
N GLU A 246 6.84 -23.59 0.30
CA GLU A 246 6.73 -23.00 1.65
C GLU A 246 5.65 -21.93 1.67
N LYS A 247 5.56 -21.08 0.64
CA LYS A 247 4.50 -20.07 0.49
C LYS A 247 3.11 -20.71 0.48
N ILE A 248 2.90 -21.75 -0.34
CA ILE A 248 1.62 -22.49 -0.42
C ILE A 248 1.22 -23.07 0.95
N ARG A 249 2.18 -23.67 1.66
CA ARG A 249 1.93 -24.23 2.99
C ARG A 249 1.48 -23.15 3.97
N VAL A 250 2.20 -22.02 4.05
CA VAL A 250 1.86 -20.92 4.97
C VAL A 250 0.49 -20.32 4.62
N VAL A 251 0.19 -20.17 3.34
CA VAL A 251 -1.11 -19.65 2.87
C VAL A 251 -2.25 -20.62 3.24
N SER A 252 -2.06 -21.93 3.10
CA SER A 252 -3.04 -22.94 3.54
C SER A 252 -3.22 -22.96 5.07
N GLU A 253 -2.15 -22.78 5.83
CA GLU A 253 -2.21 -22.65 7.29
C GLU A 253 -2.98 -21.38 7.71
N LEU A 254 -2.80 -20.27 7.01
CA LEU A 254 -3.54 -19.02 7.24
C LEU A 254 -5.03 -19.16 6.92
N ASP A 255 -5.39 -19.79 5.80
CA ASP A 255 -6.79 -20.02 5.43
C ASP A 255 -7.50 -20.90 6.48
N SER A 256 -6.81 -21.94 6.96
CA SER A 256 -7.30 -22.78 8.06
C SER A 256 -7.52 -21.99 9.36
N LYS A 257 -6.67 -20.99 9.65
CA LYS A 257 -6.87 -20.10 10.80
C LYS A 257 -8.07 -19.17 10.62
N CYS A 258 -8.34 -18.71 9.40
CA CYS A 258 -9.56 -17.96 9.10
C CYS A 258 -10.82 -18.79 9.40
N ASP A 259 -10.84 -20.08 9.04
CA ASP A 259 -11.95 -20.98 9.39
C ASP A 259 -12.12 -21.17 10.91
N ILE A 260 -11.01 -21.23 11.65
CA ILE A 260 -11.03 -21.32 13.10
C ILE A 260 -11.60 -20.03 13.70
N PHE A 261 -11.16 -18.87 13.20
CA PHE A 261 -11.69 -17.56 13.58
C PHE A 261 -13.19 -17.47 13.34
N GLU A 262 -13.69 -17.87 12.17
CA GLU A 262 -15.13 -17.83 11.88
C GLU A 262 -15.95 -18.71 12.85
N LYS A 263 -15.44 -19.89 13.20
CA LYS A 263 -16.07 -20.79 14.18
C LYS A 263 -16.08 -20.16 15.58
N LEU A 264 -14.97 -19.53 15.98
CA LEU A 264 -14.86 -18.81 17.24
C LEU A 264 -15.86 -17.65 17.29
N LEU A 265 -15.89 -16.81 16.25
CA LEU A 265 -16.80 -15.69 16.14
C LEU A 265 -18.25 -16.15 16.29
N LYS A 266 -18.69 -17.17 15.53
CA LYS A 266 -20.06 -17.72 15.64
C LYS A 266 -20.39 -18.21 17.05
N LYS A 267 -19.43 -18.85 17.72
CA LYS A 267 -19.60 -19.38 19.09
C LYS A 267 -19.66 -18.28 20.15
N GLU A 268 -18.97 -17.18 19.95
CA GLU A 268 -18.80 -16.13 20.95
C GLU A 268 -19.73 -14.93 20.72
N PHE A 269 -20.28 -14.77 19.50
CA PHE A 269 -21.07 -13.61 19.07
C PHE A 269 -22.25 -13.26 19.99
N TYR A 270 -22.99 -14.27 20.48
CA TYR A 270 -24.16 -14.02 21.34
C TYR A 270 -23.81 -13.48 22.74
N LYS A 271 -22.53 -13.48 23.10
CA LYS A 271 -22.03 -12.92 24.37
C LYS A 271 -21.63 -11.45 24.24
N LEU A 272 -21.61 -10.91 23.02
CA LEU A 272 -21.24 -9.54 22.75
C LEU A 272 -22.44 -8.61 22.97
N SER A 273 -22.17 -7.43 23.50
CA SER A 273 -23.12 -6.32 23.48
C SER A 273 -23.39 -5.86 22.05
N LYS A 274 -24.45 -5.04 21.86
CA LYS A 274 -24.76 -4.46 20.55
C LYS A 274 -23.60 -3.65 19.99
N ASP A 275 -22.95 -2.84 20.82
CA ASP A 275 -21.86 -1.96 20.39
C ASP A 275 -20.58 -2.74 20.08
N GLU A 276 -20.27 -3.79 20.84
CA GLU A 276 -19.22 -4.76 20.49
C GLU A 276 -19.54 -5.51 19.19
N GLY A 277 -20.82 -5.80 18.94
CA GLY A 277 -21.29 -6.42 17.70
C GLY A 277 -21.01 -5.58 16.46
N ILE A 278 -21.06 -4.25 16.57
CA ILE A 278 -20.67 -3.33 15.50
C ILE A 278 -19.15 -3.37 15.33
N ALA A 279 -18.38 -3.20 16.41
CA ALA A 279 -16.92 -3.27 16.37
C ALA A 279 -16.41 -4.58 15.74
N ILE A 280 -16.99 -5.72 16.13
CA ILE A 280 -16.56 -7.03 15.63
C ILE A 280 -16.93 -7.25 14.16
N SER A 281 -17.93 -6.53 13.64
CA SER A 281 -18.27 -6.60 12.22
C SER A 281 -17.13 -6.05 11.35
N TYR A 282 -16.43 -5.01 11.80
CA TYR A 282 -15.25 -4.49 11.13
C TYR A 282 -14.09 -5.49 11.21
N VAL A 283 -13.83 -6.08 12.37
CA VAL A 283 -12.80 -7.13 12.53
C VAL A 283 -13.08 -8.32 11.60
N ASN A 284 -14.34 -8.77 11.52
CA ASN A 284 -14.73 -9.84 10.62
C ASN A 284 -14.55 -9.46 9.14
N ALA A 285 -14.87 -8.22 8.77
CA ALA A 285 -14.61 -7.72 7.42
C ALA A 285 -13.10 -7.70 7.11
N ALA A 286 -12.26 -7.29 8.07
CA ALA A 286 -10.80 -7.31 7.93
C ALA A 286 -10.27 -8.72 7.64
N ILE A 287 -10.74 -9.73 8.38
CA ILE A 287 -10.37 -11.14 8.13
C ILE A 287 -10.91 -11.65 6.80
N GLY A 288 -12.10 -11.21 6.37
CA GLY A 288 -12.62 -11.49 5.02
C GLY A 288 -11.70 -10.96 3.93
N THR A 289 -11.26 -9.70 4.04
CA THR A 289 -10.32 -9.08 3.10
C THR A 289 -8.93 -9.75 3.12
N LEU A 290 -8.48 -10.21 4.30
CA LEU A 290 -7.27 -11.03 4.42
C LEU A 290 -7.44 -12.36 3.67
N ARG A 291 -8.61 -12.99 3.75
CA ARG A 291 -8.92 -14.22 3.02
C ARG A 291 -8.90 -14.02 1.50
N ASP A 292 -9.40 -12.89 1.01
CA ASP A 292 -9.27 -12.52 -0.40
C ASP A 292 -7.79 -12.32 -0.81
N THR A 293 -6.99 -11.76 0.09
CA THR A 293 -5.53 -11.61 -0.11
C THR A 293 -4.83 -12.97 -0.22
N ILE A 294 -5.17 -13.92 0.66
CA ILE A 294 -4.72 -15.33 0.62
C ILE A 294 -5.06 -15.96 -0.74
N ASN A 295 -6.29 -15.77 -1.23
CA ASN A 295 -6.72 -16.35 -2.49
C ASN A 295 -5.88 -15.83 -3.68
N LEU A 296 -5.57 -14.53 -3.71
CA LEU A 296 -4.69 -13.97 -4.74
C LEU A 296 -3.26 -14.51 -4.65
N LEU A 297 -2.75 -14.72 -3.42
CA LEU A 297 -1.42 -15.28 -3.18
C LEU A 297 -1.25 -16.73 -3.63
N LEU A 298 -2.35 -17.49 -3.75
CA LEU A 298 -2.33 -18.85 -4.30
C LEU A 298 -2.25 -18.89 -5.83
N VAL A 299 -2.68 -17.82 -6.50
CA VAL A 299 -2.73 -17.72 -7.97
C VAL A 299 -1.43 -17.14 -8.54
N GLU A 300 -0.66 -16.41 -7.72
CA GLU A 300 0.69 -15.89 -8.02
C GLU A 300 1.76 -17.02 -8.14
#